data_AF-A0A7S7LX47-F1
#
_entry.id   AF-A0A7S7LX47-F1
#
_cell.length_a   1.000
_cell.length_b   1.000
_cell.length_c   1.000
_cell.angle_alpha   90.00
_cell.angle_beta   90.00
_cell.angle_gamma   90.00
#
_symmetry.space_group_name_H-M   'P 1'
#
loop_
_entity.id
_entity.type
_entity.pdbx_description
1 polymer ?
#
loop_
_entity_poly.entity_id
_entity_poly.type
_entity_poly.pdbx_seq_one_letter_code
_entity_poly.pdbx_strand_id
1 'polypeptide(L)'
;MKTKDINSVFGVAPATLFDWNKPEHKKHQLAKLLKSLELEEVLSILEKSNPKPKPMMLLSTVNCSIGDKSKHYTLTSLKKLFYKKEELNIYDKYALKTIKNEAMETEIEDFIHYYKIPIDRVQKLLSA
;
A
#
# COMPACT_ATOMS: atom_id res chain seq x y z
N MET A 1 24.24 15.30 3.29
CA MET A 1 24.43 13.83 3.20
C MET A 1 25.84 13.49 2.74
N LYS A 2 26.50 12.46 3.29
CA LYS A 2 27.88 12.10 2.90
C LYS A 2 27.89 11.35 1.56
N THR A 3 29.03 11.34 0.88
CA THR A 3 29.19 10.67 -0.42
C THR A 3 28.96 9.16 -0.35
N LYS A 4 29.32 8.53 0.78
CA LYS A 4 29.04 7.10 1.05
C LYS A 4 27.54 6.83 1.14
N ASP A 5 26.79 7.71 1.81
CA ASP A 5 25.35 7.58 1.99
C ASP A 5 24.62 7.75 0.65
N ILE A 6 25.04 8.72 -0.18
CA ILE A 6 24.51 8.91 -1.54
C ILE A 6 24.69 7.67 -2.40
N ASN A 7 25.85 7.01 -2.31
CA ASN A 7 26.10 5.75 -3.01
C ASN A 7 25.19 4.63 -2.50
N SER A 8 25.02 4.52 -1.18
CA SER A 8 24.16 3.51 -0.56
C SER A 8 22.69 3.67 -0.96
N VAL A 9 22.17 4.90 -0.94
CA VAL A 9 20.75 5.18 -1.16
C VAL A 9 20.39 5.30 -2.65
N PHE A 10 21.24 5.95 -3.45
CA PHE A 10 20.95 6.29 -4.84
C PHE A 10 21.82 5.56 -5.86
N GLY A 11 22.79 4.74 -5.42
CA GLY A 11 23.70 3.99 -6.31
C GLY A 11 24.68 4.88 -7.08
N VAL A 12 24.83 6.15 -6.71
CA VAL A 12 25.76 7.07 -7.38
C VAL A 12 27.15 6.91 -6.78
N ALA A 13 28.08 6.37 -7.58
CA ALA A 13 29.45 6.18 -7.15
C ALA A 13 30.12 7.51 -6.74
N PRO A 14 31.01 7.51 -5.73
CA PRO A 14 31.67 8.74 -5.26
C PRO A 14 32.45 9.47 -6.36
N ALA A 15 33.07 8.74 -7.29
CA ALA A 15 33.78 9.32 -8.43
C ALA A 15 32.83 10.05 -9.39
N THR A 16 31.67 9.45 -9.70
CA THR A 16 30.64 10.05 -10.53
C THR A 16 30.05 11.31 -9.87
N LEU A 17 29.83 11.27 -8.55
CA LEU A 17 29.36 12.43 -7.80
C LEU A 17 30.41 13.55 -7.75
N PHE A 18 31.71 13.20 -7.70
CA PHE A 18 32.80 14.17 -7.78
C PHE A 18 32.82 14.89 -9.13
N ASP A 19 32.66 14.15 -10.23
CA ASP A 19 32.54 14.72 -11.57
C ASP A 19 31.31 15.62 -11.70
N TRP A 20 30.18 15.20 -11.15
CA TRP A 20 28.97 16.03 -11.17
C TRP A 20 29.14 17.31 -10.35
N ASN A 21 29.99 17.31 -9.33
CA ASN A 21 30.21 18.49 -8.50
C ASN A 21 31.03 19.59 -9.19
N LYS A 22 31.61 19.33 -10.36
CA LYS A 22 32.31 20.36 -11.16
C LYS A 22 31.30 21.40 -11.67
N PRO A 23 31.61 22.71 -11.60
CA PRO A 23 30.66 23.78 -11.96
C PRO A 23 30.24 23.74 -13.44
N GLU A 24 31.10 23.20 -14.31
CA GLU A 24 30.85 23.06 -15.75
C GLU A 24 29.97 21.84 -16.10
N HIS A 25 29.68 20.98 -15.12
CA HIS A 25 28.95 19.74 -15.37
C HIS A 25 27.43 19.97 -15.38
N LYS A 26 26.73 19.38 -16.36
CA LYS A 26 25.27 19.53 -16.53
C LYS A 26 24.45 19.16 -15.28
N LYS A 27 24.98 18.26 -14.44
CA LYS A 27 24.35 17.78 -13.20
C LYS A 27 24.86 18.46 -11.92
N HIS A 28 25.54 19.59 -12.03
CA HIS A 28 26.10 20.33 -10.89
C HIS A 28 25.07 20.68 -9.82
N GLN A 29 23.91 21.19 -10.23
CA GLN A 29 22.83 21.53 -9.31
C GLN A 29 22.30 20.31 -8.55
N LEU A 30 22.17 19.17 -9.24
CA LEU A 30 21.75 17.91 -8.61
C LEU A 30 22.79 17.41 -7.60
N ALA A 31 24.08 17.46 -7.92
CA ALA A 31 25.14 17.07 -6.99
C ALA A 31 25.17 17.96 -5.74
N LYS A 32 24.94 19.27 -5.91
CA LYS A 32 24.83 20.21 -4.79
C LYS A 32 23.62 19.89 -3.91
N LEU A 33 22.48 19.58 -4.53
CA LEU A 33 21.25 19.21 -3.83
C LEU A 33 21.40 17.90 -3.05
N LEU A 34 21.97 16.86 -3.66
CA LEU A 34 22.22 15.59 -2.98
C LEU A 34 23.13 15.76 -1.75
N LYS A 35 24.10 16.68 -1.81
CA LYS A 35 24.96 16.99 -0.67
C LYS A 35 24.26 17.78 0.42
N SER A 36 23.33 18.68 0.06
CA SER A 36 22.59 19.52 1.02
C SER A 36 21.45 18.79 1.73
N LEU A 37 20.93 17.69 1.16
CA LEU A 37 19.89 16.90 1.81
C LEU A 37 20.37 16.22 3.10
N GLU A 38 19.48 16.08 4.06
CA GLU A 38 19.70 15.28 5.27
C GLU A 38 19.33 13.81 5.02
N LEU A 39 20.14 12.89 5.55
CA LEU A 39 19.91 11.46 5.33
C LEU A 39 18.61 10.99 5.99
N GLU A 40 18.32 11.50 7.19
CA GLU A 40 17.12 11.14 7.96
C GLU A 40 15.84 11.53 7.23
N GLU A 41 15.80 12.73 6.63
CA GLU A 41 14.66 13.17 5.82
C GLU A 41 14.45 12.24 4.62
N VAL A 42 15.51 11.89 3.90
CA VAL A 42 15.46 11.01 2.73
C VAL A 42 14.97 9.61 3.12
N LEU A 43 15.50 9.03 4.20
CA LEU A 43 15.08 7.72 4.70
C LEU A 43 13.60 7.74 5.11
N SER A 44 13.14 8.79 5.80
CA SER A 44 11.74 8.93 6.19
C SER A 44 10.78 8.98 4.99
N ILE A 45 11.21 9.57 3.87
CA ILE A 45 10.43 9.64 2.63
C ILE A 45 10.41 8.26 1.96
N LEU A 46 11.55 7.57 1.89
CA LEU A 46 11.64 6.23 1.32
C LEU A 46 10.79 5.23 2.11
N GLU A 47 10.81 5.28 3.44
CA GLU A 47 9.97 4.44 4.30
C GLU A 47 8.48 4.73 4.12
N LYS A 48 8.09 6.00 4.00
CA LYS A 48 6.69 6.37 3.67
C LYS A 48 6.26 5.90 2.28
N SER A 49 7.21 5.75 1.35
CA SER A 49 6.95 5.35 -0.03
C SER A 49 6.83 3.83 -0.22
N ASN A 50 7.24 3.02 0.75
CA ASN A 50 7.07 1.57 0.66
C ASN A 50 5.57 1.26 0.57
N PRO A 51 5.09 0.70 -0.56
CA PRO A 51 3.69 0.33 -0.68
C PRO A 51 3.42 -0.70 0.40
N LYS A 52 2.49 -0.37 1.32
CA LYS A 52 2.03 -1.33 2.33
C LYS A 52 1.70 -2.66 1.63
N PRO A 53 2.04 -3.82 2.23
CA PRO A 53 1.67 -5.09 1.65
C PRO A 53 0.16 -5.13 1.43
N LYS A 54 -0.27 -5.69 0.29
CA LYS A 54 -1.69 -5.78 -0.03
C LYS A 54 -2.39 -6.65 1.03
N PRO A 55 -3.57 -6.25 1.54
CA PRO A 55 -4.30 -6.98 2.57
C PRO A 55 -4.96 -8.21 1.95
N MET A 56 -4.18 -9.27 1.75
CA MET A 56 -4.63 -10.49 1.08
C MET A 56 -5.43 -11.43 1.99
N MET A 57 -5.27 -11.31 3.31
CA MET A 57 -5.89 -12.24 4.27
C MET A 57 -7.41 -12.23 4.18
N LEU A 58 -8.05 -11.07 4.29
CA LEU A 58 -9.51 -10.96 4.18
C LEU A 58 -10.05 -11.51 2.85
N LEU A 59 -9.31 -11.28 1.75
CA LEU A 59 -9.67 -11.83 0.45
C LEU A 59 -9.62 -13.36 0.43
N SER A 60 -8.57 -13.93 1.02
CA SER A 60 -8.40 -15.37 1.13
C SER A 60 -9.52 -15.99 1.97
N THR A 61 -9.85 -15.42 3.13
CA THR A 61 -10.95 -15.90 4.00
C THR A 61 -12.27 -15.98 3.24
N VAL A 62 -12.64 -14.90 2.54
CA VAL A 62 -13.88 -14.87 1.73
C VAL A 62 -13.86 -15.89 0.60
N ASN A 63 -12.77 -15.96 -0.17
CA ASN A 63 -12.69 -16.86 -1.32
C ASN A 63 -12.62 -18.34 -0.92
N CYS A 64 -11.94 -18.67 0.18
CA CYS A 64 -11.91 -20.03 0.73
C CYS A 64 -13.31 -20.49 1.15
N SER A 65 -14.11 -19.61 1.73
CA SER A 65 -15.50 -19.90 2.11
C SER A 65 -16.40 -20.15 0.88
N ILE A 66 -16.18 -19.43 -0.22
CA ILE A 66 -16.95 -19.60 -1.47
C ILE A 66 -16.64 -20.94 -2.17
N GLY A 67 -15.37 -21.34 -2.22
CA GLY A 67 -14.90 -22.60 -2.83
C GLY A 67 -14.94 -22.64 -4.37
N ASP A 68 -15.94 -22.04 -5.01
CA ASP A 68 -16.03 -21.92 -6.47
C ASP A 68 -15.15 -20.78 -7.01
N LYS A 69 -14.05 -21.16 -7.67
CA LYS A 69 -13.08 -20.23 -8.26
C LYS A 69 -13.67 -19.27 -9.29
N SER A 70 -14.76 -19.65 -9.97
CA SER A 70 -15.43 -18.78 -10.95
C SER A 70 -16.16 -17.60 -10.29
N LYS A 71 -16.42 -17.71 -8.98
CA LYS A 71 -17.12 -16.71 -8.16
C LYS A 71 -16.20 -16.01 -7.17
N HIS A 72 -14.89 -16.25 -7.24
CA HIS A 72 -13.93 -15.60 -6.37
C HIS A 72 -13.91 -14.09 -6.58
N TYR A 73 -13.76 -13.39 -5.47
CA TYR A 73 -13.51 -11.97 -5.47
C TYR A 73 -12.07 -11.68 -5.85
N THR A 74 -11.88 -10.53 -6.47
CA THR A 74 -10.61 -9.83 -6.53
C THR A 74 -10.57 -8.80 -5.39
N LEU A 75 -9.39 -8.30 -5.04
CA LEU A 75 -9.27 -7.19 -4.09
C LEU A 75 -10.17 -6.00 -4.47
N THR A 76 -10.29 -5.70 -5.77
CA THR A 76 -11.11 -4.61 -6.28
C THR A 76 -12.61 -4.89 -6.12
N SER A 77 -13.07 -6.11 -6.41
CA SER A 77 -14.49 -6.45 -6.22
C SER A 77 -14.86 -6.52 -4.74
N LEU A 78 -13.97 -7.05 -3.90
CA LEU A 78 -14.17 -7.06 -2.44
C LEU A 78 -14.22 -5.65 -1.88
N LYS A 79 -13.35 -4.74 -2.33
CA LYS A 79 -13.44 -3.31 -2.00
C LYS A 79 -14.80 -2.74 -2.43
N LYS A 80 -15.25 -3.03 -3.66
CA LYS A 80 -16.52 -2.52 -4.18
C LYS A 80 -17.72 -2.98 -3.35
N LEU A 81 -17.66 -4.15 -2.72
CA LEU A 81 -18.70 -4.64 -1.81
C LEU A 81 -19.01 -3.62 -0.70
N PHE A 82 -17.99 -2.98 -0.14
CA PHE A 82 -18.14 -1.95 0.91
C PHE A 82 -18.75 -0.62 0.45
N TYR A 83 -18.82 -0.41 -0.87
CA TYR A 83 -19.37 0.81 -1.48
C TYR A 83 -20.64 0.56 -2.28
N LYS A 84 -21.10 -0.69 -2.34
CA LYS A 84 -22.22 -1.08 -3.18
C LYS A 84 -23.50 -0.40 -2.69
N LYS A 85 -24.18 0.29 -3.61
CA LYS A 85 -25.49 0.94 -3.38
C LYS A 85 -26.67 0.10 -3.88
N GLU A 86 -26.38 -0.83 -4.78
CA GLU A 86 -27.34 -1.77 -5.35
C GLU A 86 -27.63 -2.92 -4.40
N GLU A 87 -28.69 -3.67 -4.68
CA GLU A 87 -29.01 -4.88 -3.93
C GLU A 87 -27.86 -5.89 -3.97
N LEU A 88 -27.62 -6.51 -2.82
CA LEU A 88 -26.60 -7.53 -2.65
C LEU A 88 -27.06 -8.82 -3.30
N ASN A 89 -26.24 -9.37 -4.19
CA ASN A 89 -26.49 -10.69 -4.75
C ASN A 89 -26.21 -11.78 -3.70
N ILE A 90 -26.50 -13.04 -4.03
CA ILE A 90 -26.33 -14.17 -3.10
C ILE A 90 -24.87 -14.28 -2.61
N TYR A 91 -23.90 -14.10 -3.51
CA TYR A 91 -22.47 -14.17 -3.18
C TYR A 91 -21.98 -12.96 -2.39
N ASP A 92 -22.58 -11.79 -2.57
CA ASP A 92 -22.29 -10.58 -1.79
C ASP A 92 -22.75 -10.79 -0.34
N LYS A 93 -23.98 -11.29 -0.16
CA LYS A 93 -24.54 -11.64 1.16
C LYS A 93 -23.70 -12.72 1.84
N TYR A 94 -23.29 -13.73 1.07
CA TYR A 94 -22.43 -14.78 1.57
C TYR A 94 -21.07 -14.25 2.00
N ALA A 95 -20.41 -13.45 1.16
CA ALA A 95 -19.13 -12.83 1.49
C ALA A 95 -19.21 -11.96 2.75
N LEU A 96 -20.26 -11.13 2.90
CA LEU A 96 -20.47 -10.33 4.12
C LEU A 96 -20.69 -11.20 5.36
N LYS A 97 -21.44 -12.30 5.23
CA LYS A 97 -21.64 -13.27 6.31
C LYS A 97 -20.32 -13.92 6.73
N THR A 98 -19.49 -14.31 5.77
CA THR A 98 -18.15 -14.85 6.03
C THR A 98 -17.27 -13.82 6.73
N ILE A 99 -17.26 -12.56 6.27
CA ILE A 99 -16.50 -11.49 6.93
C ILE A 99 -16.95 -11.30 8.39
N LYS A 100 -18.26 -11.35 8.64
CA LYS A 100 -18.82 -11.15 9.98
C LYS A 100 -18.51 -12.30 10.95
N ASN A 101 -18.46 -13.53 10.44
CA ASN A 101 -18.41 -14.73 11.29
C ASN A 101 -17.04 -15.41 11.34
N GLU A 102 -16.22 -15.26 10.30
CA GLU A 102 -14.99 -16.05 10.12
C GLU A 102 -13.73 -15.17 10.02
N ALA A 103 -13.84 -13.92 9.56
CA ALA A 103 -12.67 -13.06 9.45
C ALA A 103 -12.22 -12.52 10.81
N MET A 104 -10.91 -12.43 11.01
CA MET A 104 -10.36 -11.81 12.22
C MET A 104 -10.50 -10.29 12.14
N GLU A 105 -10.67 -9.63 13.30
CA GLU A 105 -10.75 -8.16 13.37
C GLU A 105 -9.54 -7.49 12.73
N THR A 106 -8.34 -8.04 12.94
CA THR A 106 -7.09 -7.54 12.34
C THR A 106 -7.09 -7.59 10.82
N GLU A 107 -7.66 -8.64 10.21
CA GLU A 107 -7.75 -8.76 8.75
C GLU A 107 -8.69 -7.71 8.16
N ILE A 108 -9.77 -7.41 8.87
CA ILE A 108 -10.75 -6.38 8.52
C ILE A 108 -10.10 -5.00 8.65
N GLU A 109 -9.46 -4.71 9.78
CA GLU A 109 -8.77 -3.45 10.04
C GLU A 109 -7.66 -3.17 9.01
N ASP A 110 -6.83 -4.16 8.70
CA ASP A 110 -5.79 -4.05 7.68
C ASP A 110 -6.36 -3.70 6.31
N PHE A 111 -7.47 -4.36 5.93
CA PHE A 111 -8.13 -4.11 4.65
C PHE A 111 -8.73 -2.70 4.58
N ILE A 112 -9.40 -2.27 5.66
CA ILE A 112 -10.02 -0.94 5.78
C ILE A 112 -8.95 0.15 5.73
N HIS A 113 -7.87 0.01 6.50
CA HIS A 113 -6.78 0.98 6.54
C HIS A 113 -6.07 1.07 5.20
N TYR A 114 -5.82 -0.06 4.54
CA TYR A 114 -5.16 -0.09 3.23
C TYR A 114 -5.99 0.62 2.16
N TYR A 115 -7.30 0.36 2.09
CA TYR A 115 -8.19 0.96 1.09
C TYR A 115 -8.83 2.27 1.52
N LYS A 116 -8.51 2.76 2.72
CA LYS A 116 -9.07 3.97 3.35
C LYS A 116 -10.62 3.95 3.33
N ILE A 117 -11.19 2.83 3.75
CA ILE A 117 -12.65 2.67 3.82
C ILE A 117 -13.16 3.39 5.08
N PRO A 118 -14.19 4.25 4.98
CA PRO A 118 -14.79 4.87 6.17
C PRO A 118 -15.38 3.83 7.11
N ILE A 119 -15.06 3.90 8.41
CA ILE A 119 -15.49 2.91 9.41
C ILE A 119 -17.01 2.82 9.51
N ASP A 120 -17.72 3.94 9.37
CA ASP A 120 -19.19 4.01 9.40
C ASP A 120 -19.83 3.10 8.34
N ARG A 121 -19.19 2.96 7.16
CA ARG A 121 -19.69 2.08 6.09
C ARG A 121 -19.53 0.62 6.45
N VAL A 122 -18.39 0.29 7.04
CA VAL A 122 -18.06 -1.07 7.47
C VAL A 122 -19.04 -1.49 8.56
N GLN A 123 -19.22 -0.66 9.59
CA GLN A 123 -20.18 -0.90 10.66
C GLN A 123 -21.59 -1.07 10.10
N LYS A 124 -22.05 -0.17 9.22
CA LYS A 124 -23.38 -0.30 8.61
C LYS A 124 -23.58 -1.61 7.85
N LEU A 125 -22.56 -2.13 7.18
CA LEU A 125 -22.62 -3.38 6.42
C LEU A 125 -22.49 -4.63 7.27
N LEU A 126 -21.71 -4.58 8.35
CA LEU A 126 -21.47 -5.73 9.24
C LEU A 126 -22.50 -5.82 10.38
N SER A 127 -23.10 -4.70 10.76
CA SER A 127 -24.19 -4.65 11.76
C SER A 127 -25.57 -4.98 11.18
N ALA A 128 -25.71 -4.97 9.84
CA ALA A 128 -26.88 -5.51 9.14
C ALA A 128 -26.96 -7.04 9.24
#